data_AF-A0A835HUG7-F1
#
_entry.id   AF-A0A835HUG7-F1
#
_cell.length_a   1.000
_cell.length_b   1.000
_cell.length_c   1.000
_cell.angle_alpha   90.00
_cell.angle_beta   90.00
_cell.angle_gamma   90.00
#
_symmetry.space_group_name_H-M   'P 1'
#
loop_
_entity.id
_entity.type
_entity.pdbx_description
1 polymer ?
#
loop_
_entity_poly.entity_id
_entity_poly.type
_entity_poly.pdbx_seq_one_letter_code
_entity_poly.pdbx_strand_id
1 'polypeptide(L)'
;MELTIPLSSSTSTSGLLKKTHFSAQSSKPKLNRVTLFPNQQKLKKMDPKISCSTENGSPSSFTSKLKRKKKLSLSLFNMFYLLGNFYLVFVDERIGEMKRVTKETNVEVKINLDGSGISNCTTCIPFLDHMLDQLASHGLFDVHVKATGDIHIDDHHTNEDVALAIGTALLQALGDRKGINRFGDFSAPLDEALVHVVLDLSGRPHLGYDLCIPTERVGTYDTQLVEHFFQSLVNTSGMTLHIRQLAGKNSHHIIEATFKAFARALRQATEYDLRRRGTVPRSVYIIFDTL
;
A
#
# COMPACT_ATOMS: atom_id res chain seq x y z
N MET A 1 -49.97 5.70 -38.94
CA MET A 1 -50.67 5.61 -37.65
C MET A 1 -49.78 6.27 -36.61
N GLU A 2 -49.96 7.58 -36.45
CA GLU A 2 -49.34 8.36 -35.38
C GLU A 2 -50.01 7.99 -34.05
N LEU A 3 -49.21 7.76 -33.02
CA LEU A 3 -49.67 7.54 -31.66
C LEU A 3 -49.17 8.71 -30.80
N THR A 4 -50.04 9.70 -30.70
CA THR A 4 -49.97 10.85 -29.79
C THR A 4 -50.40 10.40 -28.39
N ILE A 5 -49.54 10.58 -27.39
CA ILE A 5 -49.86 10.42 -25.96
C ILE A 5 -49.97 11.82 -25.34
N PRO A 6 -51.05 12.16 -24.62
CA PRO A 6 -51.25 13.51 -24.09
C PRO A 6 -50.52 13.73 -22.75
N LEU A 7 -50.01 14.95 -22.57
CA LEU A 7 -49.65 15.51 -21.28
C LEU A 7 -50.91 15.69 -20.41
N SER A 8 -50.81 15.36 -19.13
CA SER A 8 -51.75 15.81 -18.10
C SER A 8 -51.03 16.64 -17.04
N SER A 9 -51.68 17.75 -16.70
CA SER A 9 -51.23 18.86 -15.88
C SER A 9 -51.59 18.68 -14.40
N SER A 10 -50.66 19.08 -13.54
CA SER A 10 -50.81 19.76 -12.23
C SER A 10 -52.02 19.42 -11.34
N THR A 11 -51.72 18.94 -10.12
CA THR A 11 -52.35 19.47 -8.90
C THR A 11 -51.36 19.55 -7.75
N SER A 12 -51.27 20.77 -7.23
CA SER A 12 -50.68 21.19 -5.97
C SER A 12 -51.34 20.50 -4.77
N THR A 13 -50.54 19.97 -3.85
CA THR A 13 -50.91 19.85 -2.44
C THR A 13 -49.73 20.24 -1.56
N SER A 14 -49.85 21.41 -0.94
CA SER A 14 -49.06 21.93 0.16
C SER A 14 -49.18 21.02 1.40
N GLY A 15 -48.10 20.33 1.75
CA GLY A 15 -47.96 19.54 2.97
C GLY A 15 -47.02 20.22 3.96
N LEU A 16 -47.61 20.87 4.95
CA LEU A 16 -46.98 21.57 6.07
C LEU A 16 -46.28 20.59 7.02
N LEU A 17 -44.96 20.42 6.91
CA LEU A 17 -44.18 19.62 7.88
C LEU A 17 -43.67 20.52 9.01
N LYS A 18 -44.32 20.36 10.17
CA LYS A 18 -43.98 20.98 11.46
C LYS A 18 -42.52 20.68 11.84
N LYS A 19 -41.74 21.73 12.06
CA LYS A 19 -40.48 21.69 12.81
C LYS A 19 -40.78 21.33 14.26
N THR A 20 -40.43 20.12 14.70
CA THR A 20 -40.35 19.77 16.11
C THR A 20 -38.95 20.09 16.63
N HIS A 21 -38.86 21.11 17.49
CA HIS A 21 -37.69 21.37 18.33
C HIS A 21 -37.50 20.22 19.31
N PHE A 22 -36.36 19.53 19.23
CA PHE A 22 -35.85 18.67 20.30
C PHE A 22 -34.62 19.34 20.90
N SER A 23 -34.76 19.86 22.11
CA SER A 23 -33.64 20.29 22.94
C SER A 23 -33.05 19.06 23.65
N ALA A 24 -31.88 18.60 23.22
CA ALA A 24 -31.11 17.61 23.95
C ALA A 24 -30.00 18.32 24.74
N GLN A 25 -30.09 18.23 26.06
CA GLN A 25 -29.10 18.76 26.99
C GLN A 25 -27.80 17.96 26.94
N SER A 26 -26.71 18.73 26.94
CA SER A 26 -25.33 18.42 27.30
C SER A 26 -25.13 17.24 28.28
N SER A 27 -24.36 16.24 27.85
CA SER A 27 -23.47 15.45 28.73
C SER A 27 -22.17 15.10 28.01
N LYS A 28 -21.07 15.77 28.38
CA LYS A 28 -19.70 15.47 27.93
C LYS A 28 -19.20 14.17 28.58
N PRO A 29 -18.75 13.14 27.85
CA PRO A 29 -17.89 12.11 28.41
C PRO A 29 -16.43 12.58 28.42
N LYS A 30 -15.76 12.35 29.57
CA LYS A 30 -14.37 12.67 29.83
C LYS A 30 -13.42 11.83 28.95
N LEU A 31 -12.36 12.51 28.48
CA LEU A 31 -11.14 11.98 27.88
C LEU A 31 -10.62 10.74 28.62
N ASN A 32 -10.19 9.72 27.85
CA ASN A 32 -9.06 8.87 28.22
C ASN A 32 -8.22 8.60 26.96
N ARG A 33 -7.15 9.40 26.83
CA ARG A 33 -6.06 9.26 25.87
C ARG A 33 -4.97 8.45 26.56
N VAL A 34 -4.65 7.27 26.06
CA VAL A 34 -3.41 6.56 26.42
C VAL A 34 -2.67 6.23 25.13
N THR A 35 -1.85 7.18 24.70
CA THR A 35 -0.70 6.96 23.83
C THR A 35 0.51 6.78 24.73
N LEU A 36 1.16 5.62 24.70
CA LEU A 36 2.45 5.40 25.36
C LEU A 36 3.51 5.19 24.28
N PHE A 37 4.34 6.21 24.08
CA PHE A 37 5.67 6.12 23.48
C PHE A 37 6.70 5.96 24.61
N PRO A 38 7.70 5.06 24.51
CA PRO A 38 8.86 5.12 25.37
C PRO A 38 9.95 6.01 24.77
N ASN A 39 10.16 7.14 25.44
CA ASN A 39 11.42 7.77 25.80
C ASN A 39 12.64 7.61 24.87
N GLN A 40 13.00 8.72 24.23
CA GLN A 40 14.38 9.03 23.90
C GLN A 40 15.18 9.25 25.19
N GLN A 41 16.19 8.43 25.44
CA GLN A 41 17.30 8.79 26.32
C GLN A 41 18.63 8.71 25.56
N LYS A 42 19.31 9.86 25.58
CA LYS A 42 20.67 10.16 25.14
C LYS A 42 21.64 8.96 25.23
N LEU A 43 22.11 8.46 24.09
CA LEU A 43 23.41 7.81 24.00
C LEU A 43 24.48 8.87 23.71
N LYS A 44 25.24 9.21 24.75
CA LYS A 44 26.53 9.88 24.64
C LYS A 44 27.57 8.86 24.17
N LYS A 45 28.38 9.27 23.19
CA LYS A 45 29.64 8.62 22.76
C LYS A 45 30.52 8.28 23.96
N MET A 46 31.11 7.08 23.94
CA MET A 46 32.40 6.78 24.56
C MET A 46 32.99 5.54 23.88
N ASP A 47 34.03 5.76 23.08
CA ASP A 47 35.03 4.73 22.78
C ASP A 47 35.84 4.46 24.05
N PRO A 48 36.32 3.22 24.24
CA PRO A 48 37.77 3.10 24.32
C PRO A 48 38.31 1.89 23.56
N LYS A 49 39.35 2.18 22.77
CA LYS A 49 40.45 1.25 22.50
C LYS A 49 40.93 0.63 23.82
N ILE A 50 41.15 -0.68 23.86
CA ILE A 50 42.30 -1.30 24.54
C ILE A 50 42.62 -2.61 23.82
N SER A 51 43.89 -2.73 23.50
CA SER A 51 44.60 -3.80 22.82
C SER A 51 45.02 -4.94 23.76
N CYS A 52 45.06 -6.14 23.19
CA CYS A 52 45.94 -7.30 23.45
C CYS A 52 46.75 -7.38 24.76
N SER A 53 46.54 -8.46 25.52
CA SER A 53 47.63 -9.19 26.19
C SER A 53 47.31 -10.70 26.27
N THR A 54 48.34 -11.48 25.94
CA THR A 54 48.43 -12.93 26.01
C THR A 54 48.74 -13.40 27.43
N GLU A 55 48.01 -14.36 27.97
CA GLU A 55 48.54 -15.25 29.03
C GLU A 55 48.05 -16.69 28.83
N ASN A 56 49.02 -17.61 28.81
CA ASN A 56 48.85 -19.06 28.80
C ASN A 56 48.57 -19.55 30.23
N GLY A 57 47.51 -20.34 30.42
CA GLY A 57 47.21 -21.02 31.69
C GLY A 57 46.40 -22.30 31.47
N SER A 58 46.92 -23.40 32.01
CA SER A 58 46.56 -24.81 31.78
C SER A 58 45.23 -25.26 32.46
N PRO A 59 44.71 -26.47 32.13
CA PRO A 59 43.29 -26.80 32.22
C PRO A 59 42.92 -27.48 33.54
N SER A 60 42.34 -26.75 34.50
CA SER A 60 41.72 -27.39 35.68
C SER A 60 40.77 -26.47 36.46
N SER A 61 39.70 -25.95 35.83
CA SER A 61 38.56 -25.40 36.60
C SER A 61 37.25 -25.26 35.81
N PHE A 62 37.07 -26.01 34.72
CA PHE A 62 35.96 -25.81 33.78
C PHE A 62 34.60 -26.43 34.18
N THR A 63 34.47 -27.08 35.34
CA THR A 63 33.27 -27.88 35.64
C THR A 63 32.38 -27.39 36.78
N SER A 64 32.69 -26.27 37.46
CA SER A 64 31.85 -25.77 38.57
C SER A 64 31.07 -24.47 38.26
N LYS A 65 31.43 -23.70 37.23
CA LYS A 65 30.68 -22.50 36.79
C LYS A 65 29.49 -22.80 35.86
N LEU A 66 29.38 -24.00 35.31
CA LEU A 66 28.32 -24.37 34.35
C LEU A 66 27.03 -24.90 35.01
N LYS A 67 27.05 -25.25 36.30
CA LYS A 67 25.85 -25.74 37.02
C LYS A 67 24.99 -24.66 37.69
N ARG A 68 25.48 -23.41 37.82
CA ARG A 68 24.67 -22.27 38.33
C ARG A 68 23.98 -21.45 37.24
N LYS A 69 24.40 -21.52 35.97
CA LYS A 69 23.73 -20.83 34.86
C LYS A 69 22.53 -21.58 34.27
N LYS A 70 22.38 -22.89 34.51
CA LYS A 70 21.22 -23.67 34.04
C LYS A 70 19.97 -23.56 34.93
N LYS A 71 20.06 -22.97 36.12
CA LYS A 71 18.90 -22.81 37.02
C LYS A 71 18.17 -21.47 36.86
N LEU A 72 18.77 -20.50 36.16
CA LEU A 72 18.12 -19.23 35.82
C LEU A 72 17.44 -19.23 34.45
N SER A 73 17.65 -20.24 33.60
CA SER A 73 17.04 -20.30 32.26
C SER A 73 15.71 -21.05 32.21
N LEU A 74 15.28 -21.72 33.29
CA LEU A 74 13.95 -22.34 33.37
C LEU A 74 12.89 -21.45 34.04
N SER A 75 13.29 -20.37 34.72
CA SER A 75 12.34 -19.41 35.32
C SER A 75 11.72 -18.49 34.26
N LEU A 76 12.50 -18.08 33.25
CA LEU A 76 12.00 -17.27 32.13
C LEU A 76 11.21 -18.08 31.10
N PHE A 77 11.37 -19.41 31.05
CA PHE A 77 10.55 -20.26 30.17
C PHE A 77 9.12 -20.44 30.69
N ASN A 78 8.95 -20.44 32.02
CA ASN A 78 7.62 -20.52 32.65
C ASN A 78 6.95 -19.17 32.92
N MET A 79 7.66 -18.05 32.74
CA MET A 79 7.06 -16.70 32.77
C MET A 79 6.55 -16.24 31.40
N PHE A 80 6.45 -17.15 30.41
CA PHE A 80 5.76 -16.93 29.15
C PHE A 80 4.40 -17.65 29.07
N TYR A 81 4.07 -18.49 30.06
CA TYR A 81 2.82 -19.26 30.09
C TYR A 81 1.69 -18.57 30.87
N LEU A 82 1.87 -17.33 31.35
CA LEU A 82 0.85 -16.61 32.11
C LEU A 82 0.26 -15.36 31.43
N LEU A 83 0.71 -15.01 30.23
CA LEU A 83 0.12 -13.94 29.42
C LEU A 83 -0.09 -14.50 28.02
N GLY A 84 -1.36 -14.61 27.61
CA GLY A 84 -1.81 -15.44 26.50
C GLY A 84 -0.96 -15.35 25.23
N ASN A 85 -0.61 -16.54 24.71
CA ASN A 85 -0.21 -16.86 23.34
C ASN A 85 0.12 -15.66 22.42
N PHE A 86 1.19 -14.93 22.73
CA PHE A 86 1.81 -14.03 21.76
C PHE A 86 2.73 -14.89 20.89
N TYR A 87 2.19 -15.43 19.80
CA TYR A 87 3.02 -15.98 18.73
C TYR A 87 3.75 -14.80 18.09
N LEU A 88 5.06 -14.69 18.34
CA LEU A 88 5.93 -13.79 17.58
C LEU A 88 6.03 -14.37 16.16
N VAL A 89 5.13 -13.96 15.27
CA VAL A 89 5.25 -14.28 13.86
C VAL A 89 6.41 -13.44 13.33
N PHE A 90 7.55 -14.09 13.07
CA PHE A 90 8.60 -13.49 12.25
C PHE A 90 8.02 -13.40 10.84
N VAL A 91 7.54 -12.21 10.47
CA VAL A 91 7.13 -11.90 9.10
C VAL A 91 8.40 -11.47 8.38
N ASP A 92 8.80 -12.24 7.38
CA ASP A 92 9.87 -11.81 6.46
C ASP A 92 9.40 -10.55 5.73
N GLU A 93 10.28 -9.58 5.53
CA GLU A 93 9.87 -8.29 4.95
C GLU A 93 9.38 -8.49 3.51
N ARG A 94 8.16 -8.04 3.20
CA ARG A 94 7.57 -8.16 1.86
C ARG A 94 8.06 -7.04 0.96
N ILE A 95 9.30 -7.20 0.50
CA ILE A 95 10.01 -6.24 -0.34
C ILE A 95 10.22 -6.84 -1.73
N GLY A 96 9.95 -6.04 -2.76
CA GLY A 96 10.28 -6.37 -4.14
C GLY A 96 11.15 -5.29 -4.76
N GLU A 97 12.08 -5.71 -5.63
CA GLU A 97 13.07 -4.84 -6.26
C GLU A 97 13.17 -5.15 -7.76
N MET A 98 13.11 -4.13 -8.59
CA MET A 98 13.24 -4.28 -10.03
C MET A 98 14.17 -3.23 -10.61
N LYS A 99 15.14 -3.68 -11.41
CA LYS A 99 15.98 -2.82 -12.23
C LYS A 99 15.79 -3.19 -13.70
N ARG A 100 15.44 -2.21 -14.53
CA ARG A 100 15.18 -2.38 -15.96
C ARG A 100 15.96 -1.33 -16.75
N VAL A 101 16.69 -1.76 -17.77
CA VAL A 101 17.50 -0.88 -18.62
C VAL A 101 17.21 -1.19 -20.08
N THR A 102 16.85 -0.17 -20.86
CA THR A 102 16.68 -0.23 -22.31
C THR A 102 17.50 0.89 -22.97
N LYS A 103 17.32 1.10 -24.27
CA LYS A 103 17.89 2.25 -24.97
C LYS A 103 17.14 3.55 -24.69
N GLU A 104 15.88 3.45 -24.26
CA GLU A 104 14.98 4.58 -24.01
C GLU A 104 15.04 5.00 -22.55
N THR A 105 15.08 4.02 -21.62
CA THR A 105 14.98 4.29 -20.18
C THR A 105 15.94 3.45 -19.32
N ASN A 106 16.16 3.92 -18.10
CA ASN A 106 16.82 3.19 -17.01
C ASN A 106 16.02 3.43 -15.73
N VAL A 107 15.43 2.37 -15.19
CA VAL A 107 14.45 2.41 -14.11
C VAL A 107 14.89 1.47 -12.99
N GLU A 108 14.88 1.96 -11.76
CA GLU A 108 15.11 1.22 -10.52
C GLU A 108 13.94 1.45 -9.58
N VAL A 109 13.33 0.38 -9.09
CA VAL A 109 12.18 0.39 -8.18
C VAL A 109 12.44 -0.52 -7.00
N LYS A 110 12.09 -0.05 -5.81
CA LYS A 110 11.98 -0.86 -4.59
C LYS A 110 10.67 -0.54 -3.88
N ILE A 111 9.89 -1.57 -3.55
CA ILE A 111 8.61 -1.42 -2.86
C ILE A 111 8.60 -2.32 -1.62
N ASN A 112 8.27 -1.74 -0.47
CA ASN A 112 7.94 -2.48 0.75
C ASN A 112 6.41 -2.45 0.98
N LEU A 113 5.78 -3.62 0.96
CA LEU A 113 4.33 -3.74 1.19
C LEU A 113 3.95 -3.50 2.67
N ASP A 114 4.88 -3.71 3.59
CA ASP A 114 4.73 -3.53 5.04
C ASP A 114 5.44 -2.26 5.53
N GLY A 115 5.42 -1.22 4.70
CA GLY A 115 6.12 0.03 4.95
C GLY A 115 5.42 0.96 5.95
N SER A 116 5.88 2.21 5.93
CA SER A 116 5.35 3.31 6.74
C SER A 116 4.84 4.49 5.90
N GLY A 117 4.86 4.36 4.57
CA GLY A 117 4.43 5.39 3.63
C GLY A 117 5.56 6.33 3.19
N ILE A 118 6.81 5.89 3.26
CA ILE A 118 7.96 6.69 2.82
C ILE A 118 8.00 6.70 1.29
N SER A 119 8.02 7.90 0.69
CA SER A 119 8.23 8.05 -0.75
C SER A 119 9.60 8.66 -1.02
N ASN A 120 10.31 8.10 -2.00
CA ASN A 120 11.51 8.66 -2.60
C ASN A 120 11.49 8.36 -4.10
N CYS A 121 10.71 9.14 -4.83
CA CYS A 121 10.46 8.98 -6.25
C CYS A 121 11.11 10.10 -7.06
N THR A 122 11.81 9.75 -8.12
CA THR A 122 12.36 10.68 -9.10
C THR A 122 12.28 10.03 -10.47
N THR A 123 11.22 10.32 -11.21
CA THR A 123 10.93 9.72 -12.53
C THR A 123 11.31 10.61 -13.70
N CYS A 124 11.77 11.85 -13.44
CA CYS A 124 11.85 12.94 -14.41
C CYS A 124 10.48 13.45 -14.93
N ILE A 125 9.36 12.93 -14.40
CA ILE A 125 8.00 13.38 -14.69
C ILE A 125 7.39 13.87 -13.36
N PRO A 126 7.42 15.19 -13.06
CA PRO A 126 7.07 15.70 -11.73
C PRO A 126 5.65 15.37 -11.26
N PHE A 127 4.69 15.29 -12.19
CA PHE A 127 3.32 14.92 -11.86
C PHE A 127 3.20 13.44 -11.50
N LEU A 128 3.95 12.56 -12.18
CA LEU A 128 4.00 11.14 -11.83
C LEU A 128 4.66 10.93 -10.47
N ASP A 129 5.72 11.68 -10.15
CA ASP A 129 6.34 11.66 -8.82
C ASP A 129 5.31 11.97 -7.73
N HIS A 130 4.51 13.03 -7.92
CA HIS A 130 3.42 13.40 -7.00
C HIS A 130 2.35 12.30 -6.87
N MET A 131 2.05 11.58 -7.95
CA MET A 131 1.11 10.45 -7.91
C MET A 131 1.67 9.24 -7.15
N LEU A 132 2.97 8.96 -7.29
CA LEU A 132 3.66 7.91 -6.53
C LEU A 132 3.76 8.26 -5.04
N ASP A 133 3.86 9.54 -4.69
CA ASP A 133 3.76 10.00 -3.31
C ASP A 133 2.39 9.66 -2.69
N GLN A 134 1.30 9.77 -3.47
CA GLN A 134 -0.03 9.37 -3.00
C GLN A 134 -0.13 7.86 -2.78
N LEU A 135 0.50 7.06 -3.66
CA LEU A 135 0.59 5.62 -3.52
C LEU A 135 1.27 5.23 -2.20
N ALA A 136 2.42 5.82 -1.91
CA ALA A 136 3.14 5.60 -0.65
C ALA A 136 2.31 6.05 0.56
N SER A 137 1.87 7.31 0.57
CA SER A 137 1.23 7.93 1.73
C SER A 137 -0.09 7.24 2.13
N HIS A 138 -0.94 6.91 1.15
CA HIS A 138 -2.25 6.33 1.42
C HIS A 138 -2.23 4.80 1.48
N GLY A 139 -1.26 4.16 0.80
CA GLY A 139 -1.04 2.72 0.86
C GLY A 139 -0.22 2.28 2.07
N LEU A 140 0.51 3.19 2.72
CA LEU A 140 1.59 2.90 3.67
C LEU A 140 2.71 2.04 3.08
N PHE A 141 2.89 2.09 1.77
CA PHE A 141 4.02 1.45 1.11
C PHE A 141 5.24 2.32 1.23
N ASP A 142 6.41 1.74 1.46
CA ASP A 142 7.65 2.48 1.19
C ASP A 142 7.96 2.31 -0.30
N VAL A 143 7.96 3.42 -1.04
CA VAL A 143 8.08 3.45 -2.49
C VAL A 143 9.36 4.20 -2.86
N HIS A 144 10.31 3.49 -3.45
CA HIS A 144 11.49 4.07 -4.05
C HIS A 144 11.46 3.88 -5.56
N VAL A 145 11.56 4.98 -6.30
CA VAL A 145 11.65 4.95 -7.76
C VAL A 145 12.74 5.91 -8.22
N LYS A 146 13.64 5.44 -9.06
CA LYS A 146 14.56 6.27 -9.84
C LYS A 146 14.40 5.91 -11.31
N ALA A 147 14.10 6.89 -12.14
CA ALA A 147 14.09 6.72 -13.58
C ALA A 147 14.85 7.85 -14.27
N THR A 148 15.51 7.49 -15.35
CA THR A 148 15.95 8.41 -16.39
C THR A 148 15.44 7.89 -17.71
N GLY A 149 15.01 8.77 -18.60
CA GLY A 149 14.58 8.37 -19.94
C GLY A 149 14.65 9.49 -20.94
N ASP A 150 14.12 9.22 -22.12
CA ASP A 150 14.09 10.08 -23.29
C ASP A 150 12.96 11.12 -23.26
N ILE A 151 12.81 11.84 -22.12
CA ILE A 151 11.76 12.86 -21.87
C ILE A 151 11.72 14.00 -22.93
N HIS A 152 12.76 14.12 -23.74
CA HIS A 152 12.84 15.07 -24.84
C HIS A 152 12.06 14.64 -26.09
N ILE A 153 11.69 13.35 -26.18
CA ILE A 153 10.77 12.80 -27.18
C ILE A 153 9.35 12.99 -26.66
N ASP A 154 9.01 12.30 -25.57
CA ASP A 154 7.79 12.49 -24.77
C ASP A 154 7.92 11.79 -23.39
N ASP A 155 6.84 11.81 -22.60
CA ASP A 155 6.78 11.17 -21.28
C ASP A 155 6.49 9.64 -21.36
N HIS A 156 6.20 9.10 -22.55
CA HIS A 156 5.55 7.80 -22.73
C HIS A 156 6.41 6.65 -22.23
N HIS A 157 7.62 6.49 -22.78
CA HIS A 157 8.51 5.38 -22.44
C HIS A 157 8.86 5.38 -20.94
N THR A 158 9.11 6.56 -20.38
CA THR A 158 9.45 6.69 -18.96
C THR A 158 8.26 6.33 -18.07
N ASN A 159 7.05 6.81 -18.39
CA ASN A 159 5.84 6.45 -17.66
C ASN A 159 5.54 4.95 -17.72
N GLU A 160 5.60 4.36 -18.91
CA GLU A 160 5.37 2.93 -19.13
C GLU A 160 6.39 2.08 -18.36
N ASP A 161 7.67 2.37 -18.50
CA ASP A 161 8.72 1.53 -17.92
C ASP A 161 8.78 1.62 -16.39
N VAL A 162 8.42 2.78 -15.83
CA VAL A 162 8.18 2.94 -14.38
C VAL A 162 7.03 2.05 -13.93
N ALA A 163 5.91 2.05 -14.65
CA ALA A 163 4.76 1.21 -14.31
C ALA A 163 5.07 -0.29 -14.40
N LEU A 164 5.77 -0.72 -15.47
CA LEU A 164 6.19 -2.11 -15.65
C LEU A 164 7.11 -2.57 -14.50
N ALA A 165 8.06 -1.73 -14.10
CA ALA A 165 8.99 -2.02 -13.00
C ALA A 165 8.27 -2.08 -11.65
N ILE A 166 7.34 -1.14 -11.38
CA ILE A 166 6.48 -1.17 -10.19
C ILE A 166 5.66 -2.45 -10.15
N GLY A 167 5.00 -2.82 -11.24
CA GLY A 167 4.18 -4.04 -11.25
C GLY A 167 5.01 -5.30 -11.00
N THR A 168 6.24 -5.37 -11.53
CA THR A 168 7.18 -6.47 -11.27
C THR A 168 7.63 -6.51 -9.81
N ALA A 169 7.97 -5.36 -9.22
CA ALA A 169 8.34 -5.26 -7.80
C ALA A 169 7.17 -5.67 -6.89
N LEU A 170 5.93 -5.27 -7.22
CA LEU A 170 4.74 -5.72 -6.50
C LEU A 170 4.56 -7.23 -6.57
N LEU A 171 4.74 -7.84 -7.76
CA LEU A 171 4.64 -9.28 -7.94
C LEU A 171 5.65 -10.04 -7.07
N GLN A 172 6.90 -9.57 -7.03
CA GLN A 172 7.94 -10.16 -6.19
C GLN A 172 7.61 -10.02 -4.70
N ALA A 173 7.24 -8.81 -4.26
CA ALA A 173 6.91 -8.53 -2.87
C ALA A 173 5.72 -9.35 -2.35
N LEU A 174 4.77 -9.68 -3.24
CA LEU A 174 3.61 -10.51 -2.95
C LEU A 174 3.92 -11.99 -2.74
N GLY A 175 5.03 -12.49 -3.29
CA GLY A 175 5.44 -13.90 -3.19
C GLY A 175 4.32 -14.88 -3.55
N ASP A 176 4.09 -15.86 -2.68
CA ASP A 176 3.08 -16.91 -2.86
C ASP A 176 1.63 -16.47 -2.54
N ARG A 177 1.46 -15.20 -2.12
CA ARG A 177 0.17 -14.58 -1.79
C ARG A 177 -0.60 -15.31 -0.69
N LYS A 178 0.10 -16.04 0.19
CA LYS A 178 -0.52 -16.71 1.34
C LYS A 178 -0.96 -15.70 2.40
N GLY A 179 -2.14 -15.95 2.97
CA GLY A 179 -2.63 -15.20 4.12
C GLY A 179 -3.11 -13.78 3.84
N ILE A 180 -3.02 -13.24 2.63
CA ILE A 180 -3.51 -11.90 2.31
C ILE A 180 -5.05 -11.87 2.13
N ASN A 181 -5.63 -10.67 2.22
CA ASN A 181 -7.04 -10.42 1.89
C ASN A 181 -7.37 -10.69 0.42
N ARG A 182 -6.39 -10.51 -0.48
CA ARG A 182 -6.46 -10.69 -1.95
C ARG A 182 -7.32 -9.67 -2.69
N PHE A 183 -8.47 -9.30 -2.14
CA PHE A 183 -9.38 -8.31 -2.70
C PHE A 183 -9.25 -6.98 -1.96
N GLY A 184 -9.34 -5.90 -2.72
CA GLY A 184 -9.35 -4.54 -2.22
C GLY A 184 -10.43 -3.73 -2.93
N ASP A 185 -11.12 -2.88 -2.20
CA ASP A 185 -12.22 -2.04 -2.69
C ASP A 185 -12.22 -0.71 -1.92
N PHE A 186 -12.05 0.39 -2.64
CA PHE A 186 -12.05 1.72 -2.04
C PHE A 186 -12.51 2.80 -3.02
N SER A 187 -13.30 3.75 -2.51
CA SER A 187 -13.61 5.00 -3.23
C SER A 187 -12.97 6.18 -2.52
N ALA A 188 -12.23 7.01 -3.27
CA ALA A 188 -11.61 8.22 -2.74
C ALA A 188 -12.19 9.46 -3.45
N PRO A 189 -12.63 10.47 -2.69
CA PRO A 189 -12.91 11.78 -3.23
C PRO A 189 -11.64 12.65 -3.28
N LEU A 190 -11.65 13.65 -4.16
CA LEU A 190 -10.82 14.84 -4.05
C LEU A 190 -11.65 16.01 -4.57
N ASP A 191 -12.08 16.87 -3.66
CA ASP A 191 -13.04 17.94 -3.94
C ASP A 191 -14.28 17.42 -4.70
N GLU A 192 -14.49 17.84 -5.96
CA GLU A 192 -15.62 17.41 -6.78
C GLU A 192 -15.41 16.07 -7.49
N ALA A 193 -14.18 15.55 -7.50
CA ALA A 193 -13.85 14.25 -8.08
C ALA A 193 -14.14 13.12 -7.10
N LEU A 194 -14.60 11.99 -7.63
CA LEU A 194 -14.83 10.75 -6.90
C LEU A 194 -14.50 9.58 -7.79
N VAL A 195 -13.52 8.77 -7.37
CA VAL A 195 -13.08 7.59 -8.10
C VAL A 195 -13.18 6.35 -7.22
N HIS A 196 -13.71 5.27 -7.79
CA HIS A 196 -13.85 3.95 -7.17
C HIS A 196 -12.85 2.98 -7.79
N VAL A 197 -12.02 2.36 -6.96
CA VAL A 197 -11.06 1.33 -7.38
C VAL A 197 -11.36 0.02 -6.67
N VAL A 198 -11.46 -1.06 -7.45
CA VAL A 198 -11.53 -2.43 -6.93
C VAL A 198 -10.50 -3.29 -7.64
N LEU A 199 -9.83 -4.16 -6.88
CA LEU A 199 -8.80 -5.04 -7.43
C LEU A 199 -8.80 -6.44 -6.80
N ASP A 200 -8.31 -7.40 -7.58
CA ASP A 200 -8.03 -8.78 -7.19
C ASP A 200 -6.57 -9.10 -7.54
N LEU A 201 -5.78 -9.49 -6.52
CA LEU A 201 -4.42 -10.00 -6.67
C LEU A 201 -4.42 -11.42 -7.23
N SER A 202 -4.98 -11.54 -8.43
CA SER A 202 -5.54 -12.76 -9.00
C SER A 202 -4.52 -13.67 -9.70
N GLY A 203 -3.44 -13.07 -10.21
CA GLY A 203 -2.47 -13.68 -11.11
C GLY A 203 -2.87 -13.55 -12.58
N ARG A 204 -3.93 -12.78 -12.87
CA ARG A 204 -4.47 -12.56 -14.21
C ARG A 204 -4.48 -11.06 -14.51
N PRO A 205 -3.64 -10.59 -15.45
CA PRO A 205 -3.59 -9.18 -15.80
C PRO A 205 -4.89 -8.76 -16.48
N HIS A 206 -5.55 -7.74 -15.94
CA HIS A 206 -6.74 -7.13 -16.54
C HIS A 206 -6.93 -5.71 -16.01
N LEU A 207 -7.24 -4.76 -16.90
CA LEU A 207 -7.65 -3.40 -16.55
C LEU A 207 -9.05 -3.14 -17.11
N GLY A 208 -9.97 -2.75 -16.23
CA GLY A 208 -11.17 -2.01 -16.61
C GLY A 208 -10.99 -0.54 -16.21
N TYR A 209 -11.09 0.38 -17.17
CA TYR A 209 -10.81 1.79 -16.97
C TYR A 209 -11.88 2.63 -17.65
N ASP A 210 -12.42 3.62 -16.94
CA ASP A 210 -13.48 4.50 -17.47
C ASP A 210 -13.26 6.00 -17.12
N LEU A 211 -12.04 6.39 -16.73
CA LEU A 211 -11.78 7.78 -16.39
C LEU A 211 -12.00 8.68 -17.60
N CYS A 212 -12.76 9.74 -17.38
CA CYS A 212 -13.06 10.78 -18.36
C CYS A 212 -12.27 12.04 -17.97
N ILE A 213 -11.00 12.11 -18.39
CA ILE A 213 -10.10 13.22 -18.07
C ILE A 213 -10.24 14.31 -19.14
N PRO A 214 -10.76 15.52 -18.82
CA PRO A 214 -11.21 16.48 -19.83
C PRO A 214 -10.11 17.38 -20.44
N THR A 215 -8.87 17.30 -19.95
CA THR A 215 -7.74 18.05 -20.50
C THR A 215 -6.67 17.11 -21.02
N GLU A 216 -5.94 17.49 -22.07
CA GLU A 216 -4.86 16.66 -22.63
C GLU A 216 -3.65 16.57 -21.70
N ARG A 217 -3.40 17.62 -20.91
CA ARG A 217 -2.23 17.74 -20.03
C ARG A 217 -2.64 18.16 -18.61
N VAL A 218 -1.86 17.73 -17.63
CA VAL A 218 -1.84 18.28 -16.26
C VAL A 218 -0.40 18.70 -15.94
N GLY A 219 -0.16 20.00 -15.84
CA GLY A 219 1.21 20.53 -15.91
C GLY A 219 1.81 20.18 -17.28
N THR A 220 2.93 19.46 -17.28
CA THR A 220 3.53 18.93 -18.51
C THR A 220 3.12 17.48 -18.80
N TYR A 221 2.44 16.78 -17.89
CA TYR A 221 2.17 15.36 -18.03
C TYR A 221 0.99 15.07 -18.94
N ASP A 222 1.18 14.19 -19.92
CA ASP A 222 0.15 13.75 -20.85
C ASP A 222 -0.88 12.83 -20.17
N THR A 223 -2.15 13.23 -20.20
CA THR A 223 -3.21 12.55 -19.44
C THR A 223 -3.60 11.19 -20.01
N GLN A 224 -3.27 10.90 -21.27
CA GLN A 224 -3.44 9.56 -21.84
C GLN A 224 -2.54 8.54 -21.14
N LEU A 225 -1.42 8.99 -20.56
CA LEU A 225 -0.46 8.14 -19.88
C LEU A 225 -0.96 7.58 -18.55
N VAL A 226 -2.05 8.12 -17.99
CA VAL A 226 -2.68 7.59 -16.78
C VAL A 226 -3.24 6.19 -17.02
N GLU A 227 -3.96 5.99 -18.12
CA GLU A 227 -4.49 4.67 -18.49
C GLU A 227 -3.33 3.71 -18.80
N HIS A 228 -2.35 4.17 -19.58
CA HIS A 228 -1.16 3.39 -19.90
C HIS A 228 -0.36 2.98 -18.66
N PHE A 229 -0.23 3.86 -17.66
CA PHE A 229 0.43 3.53 -16.40
C PHE A 229 -0.24 2.34 -15.73
N PHE A 230 -1.56 2.40 -15.53
CA PHE A 230 -2.28 1.30 -14.90
C PHE A 230 -2.29 0.04 -15.76
N GLN A 231 -2.38 0.17 -17.08
CA GLN A 231 -2.35 -0.98 -18.00
C GLN A 231 -1.01 -1.72 -17.91
N SER A 232 0.10 -0.98 -17.93
CA SER A 232 1.44 -1.56 -17.79
C SER A 232 1.67 -2.15 -16.40
N LEU A 233 1.18 -1.49 -15.35
CA LEU A 233 1.25 -2.00 -13.98
C LEU A 233 0.51 -3.34 -13.83
N VAL A 234 -0.71 -3.48 -14.36
CA VAL A 234 -1.46 -4.74 -14.25
C VAL A 234 -0.80 -5.87 -15.04
N ASN A 235 -0.19 -5.55 -16.18
CA ASN A 235 0.47 -6.51 -17.06
C ASN A 235 1.61 -7.25 -16.34
N THR A 236 2.43 -6.55 -15.56
CA THR A 236 3.58 -7.15 -14.86
C THR A 236 3.28 -7.59 -13.43
N SER A 237 2.31 -6.97 -12.74
CA SER A 237 1.88 -7.43 -11.41
C SER A 237 0.97 -8.66 -11.45
N GLY A 238 0.33 -8.91 -12.61
CA GLY A 238 -0.66 -9.97 -12.76
C GLY A 238 -1.89 -9.74 -11.87
N MET A 239 -2.31 -8.48 -11.70
CA MET A 239 -3.55 -8.15 -10.98
C MET A 239 -4.71 -7.89 -11.94
N THR A 240 -5.93 -8.11 -11.44
CA THR A 240 -7.14 -7.59 -12.07
C THR A 240 -7.52 -6.30 -11.36
N LEU A 241 -7.67 -5.21 -12.10
CA LEU A 241 -7.91 -3.87 -11.59
C LEU A 241 -9.08 -3.22 -12.34
N HIS A 242 -10.00 -2.60 -11.60
CA HIS A 242 -11.05 -1.75 -12.15
C HIS A 242 -10.98 -0.36 -11.53
N ILE A 243 -11.00 0.66 -12.38
CA ILE A 243 -10.97 2.07 -12.01
C ILE A 243 -12.22 2.72 -12.59
N ARG A 244 -13.05 3.30 -11.72
CA ARG A 244 -14.34 3.89 -12.07
C ARG A 244 -14.49 5.35 -11.65
N GLN A 245 -14.65 6.27 -12.58
CA GLN A 245 -15.01 7.66 -12.29
C GLN A 245 -16.50 7.77 -11.98
N LEU A 246 -16.83 8.23 -10.78
CA LEU A 246 -18.22 8.44 -10.35
C LEU A 246 -18.62 9.92 -10.45
N ALA A 247 -17.66 10.82 -10.24
CA ALA A 247 -17.78 12.26 -10.42
C ALA A 247 -16.41 12.89 -10.68
N GLY A 248 -16.37 14.11 -11.19
CA GLY A 248 -15.15 14.90 -11.35
C GLY A 248 -15.16 15.80 -12.57
N LYS A 249 -14.46 16.93 -12.48
CA LYS A 249 -14.30 17.88 -13.58
C LYS A 249 -12.86 18.31 -13.76
N ASN A 250 -12.13 18.51 -12.68
CA ASN A 250 -10.73 18.88 -12.73
C ASN A 250 -9.87 17.63 -12.97
N SER A 251 -9.06 17.64 -14.03
CA SER A 251 -8.19 16.52 -14.42
C SER A 251 -7.22 16.11 -13.32
N HIS A 252 -6.61 17.08 -12.62
CA HIS A 252 -5.73 16.79 -11.47
C HIS A 252 -6.52 16.04 -10.39
N HIS A 253 -7.70 16.55 -10.03
CA HIS A 253 -8.51 15.96 -8.96
C HIS A 253 -8.93 14.52 -9.29
N ILE A 254 -9.32 14.26 -10.54
CA ILE A 254 -9.68 12.91 -11.02
C ILE A 254 -8.49 11.96 -10.89
N ILE A 255 -7.31 12.35 -11.38
CA ILE A 255 -6.13 11.48 -11.39
C ILE A 255 -5.63 11.25 -9.95
N GLU A 256 -5.53 12.29 -9.14
CA GLU A 256 -5.06 12.14 -7.76
C GLU A 256 -6.04 11.32 -6.91
N ALA A 257 -7.36 11.52 -7.07
CA ALA A 257 -8.36 10.66 -6.45
C ALA A 257 -8.21 9.19 -6.86
N THR A 258 -7.85 8.93 -8.13
CA THR A 258 -7.58 7.58 -8.64
C THR A 258 -6.41 6.94 -7.91
N PHE A 259 -5.26 7.62 -7.81
CA PHE A 259 -4.08 7.08 -7.12
C PHE A 259 -4.36 6.87 -5.62
N LYS A 260 -5.11 7.77 -4.97
CA LYS A 260 -5.54 7.60 -3.57
C LYS A 260 -6.44 6.37 -3.39
N ALA A 261 -7.42 6.19 -4.27
CA ALA A 261 -8.31 5.03 -4.24
C ALA A 261 -7.55 3.73 -4.49
N PHE A 262 -6.68 3.71 -5.51
CA PHE A 262 -5.81 2.58 -5.82
C PHE A 262 -4.89 2.21 -4.65
N ALA A 263 -4.23 3.18 -4.03
CA ALA A 263 -3.34 2.96 -2.89
C ALA A 263 -4.06 2.27 -1.73
N ARG A 264 -5.28 2.73 -1.40
CA ARG A 264 -6.09 2.18 -0.32
C ARG A 264 -6.63 0.79 -0.65
N ALA A 265 -7.12 0.58 -1.87
CA ALA A 265 -7.58 -0.74 -2.33
C ALA A 265 -6.41 -1.74 -2.34
N LEU A 266 -5.25 -1.34 -2.85
CA LEU A 266 -4.07 -2.21 -2.89
C LEU A 266 -3.61 -2.57 -1.49
N ARG A 267 -3.53 -1.59 -0.58
CA ARG A 267 -3.22 -1.84 0.83
C ARG A 267 -4.16 -2.86 1.45
N GLN A 268 -5.47 -2.68 1.27
CA GLN A 268 -6.45 -3.63 1.79
C GLN A 268 -6.19 -5.04 1.23
N ALA A 269 -5.94 -5.17 -0.06
CA ALA A 269 -5.70 -6.46 -0.70
C ALA A 269 -4.41 -7.15 -0.24
N THR A 270 -3.36 -6.37 0.06
CA THR A 270 -2.06 -6.85 0.51
C THR A 270 -2.00 -7.13 2.01
N GLU A 271 -2.89 -6.56 2.82
CA GLU A 271 -2.92 -6.80 4.27
C GLU A 271 -3.23 -8.28 4.61
N TYR A 272 -2.71 -8.73 5.75
CA TYR A 272 -2.91 -10.10 6.23
C TYR A 272 -4.33 -10.31 6.79
N ASP A 273 -5.00 -11.35 6.31
CA ASP A 273 -6.28 -11.83 6.81
C ASP A 273 -6.05 -12.73 8.04
N LEU A 274 -6.26 -12.16 9.23
CA LEU A 274 -6.12 -12.85 10.52
C LEU A 274 -6.95 -14.15 10.62
N ARG A 275 -8.06 -14.25 9.90
CA ARG A 275 -8.95 -15.42 9.94
C ARG A 275 -8.51 -16.52 8.99
N ARG A 276 -7.74 -16.19 7.95
CA ARG A 276 -7.24 -17.12 6.94
C ARG A 276 -6.07 -17.97 7.40
N ARG A 277 -5.35 -17.53 8.45
CA ARG A 277 -4.26 -18.27 9.10
C ARG A 277 -3.19 -18.76 8.10
N GLY A 278 -2.81 -17.91 7.15
CA GLY A 278 -1.74 -18.19 6.19
C GLY A 278 -2.12 -19.11 5.02
N THR A 279 -3.40 -19.47 4.87
CA THR A 279 -3.83 -20.25 3.69
C THR A 279 -3.91 -19.36 2.44
N VAL A 280 -3.77 -19.96 1.24
CA VAL A 280 -3.92 -19.24 -0.03
C VAL A 280 -5.40 -18.86 -0.23
N PRO A 281 -5.73 -17.60 -0.56
CA PRO A 281 -7.11 -17.14 -0.75
C PRO A 281 -7.72 -17.59 -2.08
N ARG A 282 -7.78 -18.90 -2.36
CA ARG A 282 -8.34 -19.46 -3.61
C ARG A 282 -9.14 -20.74 -3.35
N SER A 283 -10.20 -20.96 -4.15
CA SER A 283 -10.98 -22.20 -4.16
C SER A 283 -10.35 -23.30 -5.03
N VAL A 284 -9.53 -22.92 -6.00
CA VAL A 284 -8.83 -23.84 -6.91
C VAL A 284 -7.39 -23.99 -6.44
N TYR A 285 -6.97 -25.22 -6.15
CA TYR A 285 -5.58 -25.55 -5.86
C TYR A 285 -4.74 -25.41 -7.14
N ILE A 286 -3.65 -24.63 -7.06
CA ILE A 286 -2.66 -24.58 -8.14
C ILE A 286 -1.60 -25.65 -7.85
N ILE A 287 -1.39 -26.58 -8.79
CA ILE A 287 -0.22 -27.47 -8.84
C ILE A 287 0.81 -26.79 -9.75
N PHE A 288 1.42 -25.70 -9.28
CA PHE A 288 2.56 -25.05 -9.97
C PHE A 288 3.45 -24.39 -8.90
N ASP A 289 3.93 -25.19 -7.96
CA ASP A 289 5.11 -24.87 -7.14
C ASP A 289 6.21 -25.86 -7.54
N THR A 290 6.75 -25.75 -8.76
CA THR A 290 8.10 -26.16 -9.19
C THR A 290 8.24 -26.06 -10.71
N LEU A 291 8.84 -24.98 -11.19
CA LEU A 291 9.78 -24.97 -12.32
C LEU A 291 10.80 -23.85 -12.09
#